data_AF-A0A838I4E2-F1
#
_entry.id   AF-A0A838I4E2-F1
#
_cell.length_a   1.000
_cell.length_b   1.000
_cell.length_c   1.000
_cell.angle_alpha   90.00
_cell.angle_beta   90.00
_cell.angle_gamma   90.00
#
_symmetry.space_group_name_H-M   'P 1'
#
loop_
_entity.id
_entity.type
_entity.pdbx_description
1 polymer ?
#
loop_
_entity_poly.entity_id
_entity_poly.type
_entity_poly.pdbx_seq_one_letter_code
_entity_poly.pdbx_strand_id
1 'polypeptide(L)'
;VERLAGGERTATAAAVATRARELGLAGPPLLVSAERFPDGLAAGVLAGAVLRAPLLSTRRDELSPPVYPWLASYGTGALTVVGGPVAVSPRVRCQIVTGFQYSFLCP
;
A
#
# COMPACT_ATOMS: atom_id res chain seq x y z
N VAL A 1 -11.90 -22.93 5.81
CA VAL A 1 -10.64 -22.55 5.11
C VAL A 1 -10.98 -21.48 4.09
N GLU A 2 -10.27 -20.36 4.11
CA GLU A 2 -10.50 -19.20 3.23
C GLU A 2 -9.24 -18.97 2.38
N ARG A 3 -9.41 -18.59 1.09
CA ARG A 3 -8.30 -18.25 0.18
C ARG A 3 -8.38 -16.77 -0.19
N LEU A 4 -7.29 -16.04 0.02
CA LEU A 4 -7.13 -14.65 -0.42
C LEU A 4 -6.07 -14.61 -1.51
N ALA A 5 -6.47 -14.29 -2.74
CA ALA A 5 -5.59 -14.27 -3.89
C ALA A 5 -6.14 -13.37 -5.01
N GLY A 6 -5.26 -12.90 -5.88
CA GLY A 6 -5.60 -12.28 -7.16
C GLY A 6 -4.66 -12.76 -8.28
N GLY A 7 -4.94 -12.35 -9.52
CA GLY A 7 -4.14 -12.75 -10.69
C GLY A 7 -2.70 -12.22 -10.69
N GLU A 8 -2.42 -11.23 -9.85
CA GLU A 8 -1.12 -10.59 -9.67
C GLU A 8 -0.82 -10.41 -8.18
N ARG A 9 0.47 -10.26 -7.83
CA ARG A 9 0.88 -10.05 -6.43
C ARG A 9 0.24 -8.84 -5.77
N THR A 10 0.01 -7.76 -6.53
CA THR A 10 -0.62 -6.53 -6.02
C THR A 10 -2.11 -6.72 -5.77
N ALA A 11 -2.78 -7.60 -6.54
CA ALA A 11 -4.16 -7.97 -6.32
C ALA A 11 -4.32 -8.87 -5.09
N THR A 12 -3.41 -9.83 -4.89
CA THR A 12 -3.35 -10.61 -3.65
C THR A 12 -3.10 -9.72 -2.43
N ALA A 13 -2.17 -8.75 -2.53
CA ALA A 13 -1.92 -7.79 -1.46
C ALA A 13 -3.18 -6.96 -1.12
N ALA A 14 -3.93 -6.50 -2.12
CA ALA A 14 -5.19 -5.79 -1.89
C ALA A 14 -6.25 -6.67 -1.20
N ALA A 15 -6.39 -7.94 -1.60
CA ALA A 15 -7.30 -8.89 -0.95
C ALA A 15 -6.93 -9.14 0.52
N VAL A 16 -5.64 -9.34 0.80
CA VAL A 16 -5.12 -9.50 2.18
C VAL A 16 -5.33 -8.23 2.99
N ALA A 17 -5.09 -7.06 2.41
CA ALA A 17 -5.30 -5.77 3.06
C ALA A 17 -6.78 -5.53 3.42
N THR A 18 -7.72 -5.92 2.55
CA THR A 18 -9.15 -5.90 2.85
C THR A 18 -9.49 -6.80 4.03
N ARG A 19 -9.01 -8.05 4.02
CA ARG A 19 -9.24 -8.96 5.15
C ARG A 19 -8.64 -8.42 6.45
N ALA A 20 -7.43 -7.86 6.39
CA ALA A 20 -6.78 -7.24 7.55
C ALA A 20 -7.65 -6.13 8.15
N ARG A 21 -8.24 -5.28 7.32
CA ARG A 21 -9.17 -4.22 7.75
C ARG A 21 -10.42 -4.80 8.43
N GLU A 22 -11.02 -5.84 7.85
CA GLU A 22 -12.18 -6.53 8.44
C GLU A 22 -11.86 -7.17 9.80
N LEU A 23 -10.61 -7.58 10.01
CA LEU A 23 -10.10 -8.08 11.28
C LEU A 23 -9.72 -6.97 12.27
N GLY A 24 -9.99 -5.70 11.94
CA GLY A 24 -9.76 -4.55 12.81
C GLY A 24 -8.35 -3.95 12.75
N LEU A 25 -7.55 -4.28 11.73
CA LEU A 25 -6.31 -3.56 11.44
C LEU A 25 -6.65 -2.27 10.69
N ALA A 26 -6.94 -1.21 11.44
CA ALA A 26 -7.41 0.07 10.94
C ALA A 26 -6.36 1.21 11.02
N GLY A 27 -5.09 0.89 11.28
CA GLY A 27 -4.01 1.88 11.27
C GLY A 27 -3.75 2.50 9.88
N PRO A 28 -2.93 3.55 9.78
CA PRO A 28 -2.60 4.18 8.50
C PRO A 28 -1.98 3.17 7.53
N PRO A 29 -2.51 2.99 6.31
CA PRO A 29 -2.04 1.97 5.39
C PRO A 29 -0.59 2.22 4.99
N LEU A 30 0.08 1.13 4.63
CA LEU A 30 1.45 1.14 4.12
C LEU A 30 1.46 0.74 2.66
N LEU A 31 2.34 1.36 1.87
CA LEU A 31 2.56 1.03 0.47
C LEU A 31 4.03 0.70 0.22
N VAL A 32 4.30 -0.47 -0.34
CA VAL A 32 5.64 -0.93 -0.71
C VAL A 32 5.75 -1.23 -2.20
N SER A 33 6.99 -1.38 -2.68
CA SER A 33 7.24 -1.92 -4.01
C SER A 33 6.89 -3.41 -4.07
N ALA A 34 6.15 -3.80 -5.11
CA ALA A 34 5.86 -5.19 -5.44
C ALA A 34 7.07 -5.91 -6.08
N GLU A 35 8.10 -5.16 -6.49
CA GLU A 35 9.25 -5.67 -7.23
C GLU A 35 10.49 -5.83 -6.34
N ARG A 36 10.50 -5.18 -5.16
CA ARG A 36 11.61 -5.22 -4.20
C ARG A 36 11.16 -5.82 -2.88
N PHE A 37 11.60 -7.06 -2.67
CA PHE A 37 11.23 -7.88 -1.52
C PHE A 37 11.70 -7.37 -0.13
N PRO A 38 12.93 -6.84 0.05
CA PRO A 38 13.45 -6.50 1.38
C PRO A 38 12.62 -5.44 2.11
N ASP A 39 12.17 -4.41 1.38
CA ASP A 39 11.36 -3.31 1.94
C ASP A 39 9.98 -3.84 2.41
N GLY A 40 9.39 -4.77 1.64
CA GLY A 40 8.14 -5.43 1.98
C GLY A 40 8.21 -6.28 3.25
N LEU A 41 9.33 -6.99 3.44
CA LEU A 41 9.54 -7.82 4.63
C LEU A 41 9.60 -6.98 5.91
N ALA A 42 10.39 -5.91 5.90
CA ALA A 42 10.50 -4.99 7.03
C ALA A 42 9.18 -4.23 7.28
N ALA A 43 8.51 -3.79 6.21
CA ALA A 43 7.21 -3.13 6.31
C ALA A 43 6.13 -4.04 6.90
N GLY A 44 6.17 -5.35 6.65
CA GLY A 44 5.23 -6.31 7.23
C GLY A 44 5.28 -6.34 8.76
N VAL A 45 6.48 -6.28 9.34
CA VAL A 45 6.66 -6.20 10.81
C VAL A 45 6.10 -4.89 11.34
N LEU A 46 6.43 -3.76 10.70
CA LEU A 46 5.92 -2.45 11.09
C LEU A 46 4.37 -2.40 11.02
N ALA A 47 3.80 -2.90 9.93
CA ALA A 47 2.36 -2.94 9.69
C ALA A 47 1.64 -3.81 10.73
N GLY A 48 2.13 -5.03 10.98
CA GLY A 48 1.47 -5.99 11.86
C GLY A 48 1.70 -5.74 13.35
N ALA A 49 2.94 -5.50 13.76
CA ALA A 49 3.33 -5.47 15.17
C ALA A 49 3.17 -4.08 15.81
N VAL A 50 3.35 -3.01 15.02
CA VAL A 50 3.42 -1.64 15.57
C VAL A 50 2.19 -0.84 15.19
N LEU A 51 1.86 -0.77 13.90
CA LEU A 51 0.83 0.14 13.40
C LEU A 51 -0.57 -0.49 13.34
N ARG A 52 -0.67 -1.82 13.43
CA ARG A 52 -1.92 -2.57 13.21
C ARG A 52 -2.63 -2.10 11.93
N ALA A 53 -1.88 -2.06 10.84
CA ALA A 53 -2.27 -1.43 9.59
C ALA A 53 -2.23 -2.40 8.41
N PRO A 54 -3.06 -2.20 7.38
CA PRO A 54 -2.97 -2.96 6.14
C PRO A 54 -1.72 -2.58 5.33
N LEU A 55 -1.13 -3.57 4.66
CA LEU A 55 0.03 -3.41 3.78
C LEU A 55 -0.36 -3.71 2.33
N LEU A 56 -0.14 -2.74 1.46
CA LEU A 56 -0.36 -2.82 0.02
C LEU A 56 0.97 -2.85 -0.72
N SER A 57 0.97 -3.37 -1.94
CA SER A 57 2.13 -3.33 -2.82
C SER A 57 1.76 -2.79 -4.20
N THR A 58 2.69 -2.09 -4.84
CA THR A 58 2.50 -1.50 -6.17
C THR A 58 3.75 -1.64 -7.03
N ARG A 59 3.59 -1.55 -8.35
CA ARG A 59 4.71 -1.43 -9.29
C ARG A 59 5.49 -0.15 -9.05
N ARG A 60 6.76 -0.13 -9.47
CA ARG A 60 7.66 1.01 -9.25
C ARG A 60 7.12 2.32 -9.82
N ASP A 61 6.63 2.29 -11.05
CA ASP A 61 6.32 3.49 -11.85
C ASP A 61 4.83 3.77 -12.05
N GLU A 62 3.97 2.88 -11.52
CA GLU A 62 2.53 2.97 -11.66
C GLU A 62 1.84 2.44 -10.41
N LEU A 63 0.87 3.21 -9.89
CA LEU A 63 -0.05 2.76 -8.86
C LEU A 63 -0.88 1.62 -9.43
N SER A 64 -0.71 0.43 -8.86
CA SER A 64 -1.31 -0.77 -9.42
C SER A 64 -2.85 -0.69 -9.35
N PRO A 65 -3.57 -1.09 -10.43
CA PRO A 65 -5.03 -0.97 -10.51
C PRO A 65 -5.82 -1.46 -9.29
N PRO A 66 -5.48 -2.57 -8.61
CA PRO A 66 -6.22 -3.00 -7.42
C PRO A 66 -5.99 -2.12 -6.17
N VAL A 67 -4.91 -1.34 -6.13
CA VAL A 67 -4.53 -0.51 -4.97
C VAL A 67 -5.32 0.79 -4.92
N TYR A 68 -5.57 1.42 -6.07
CA TYR A 68 -6.32 2.68 -6.15
C TYR A 68 -7.73 2.60 -5.51
N PRO A 69 -8.63 1.68 -5.91
CA PRO A 69 -9.96 1.60 -5.33
C PRO A 69 -9.91 1.18 -3.85
N TRP A 70 -8.90 0.39 -3.46
CA TRP A 70 -8.69 0.04 -2.05
C TRP A 70 -8.39 1.29 -1.22
N LEU A 71 -7.44 2.12 -1.66
CA LEU A 71 -7.07 3.37 -0.99
C LEU A 71 -8.27 4.33 -0.95
N ALA A 72 -8.99 4.48 -2.05
CA ALA A 72 -10.21 5.29 -2.09
C ALA A 72 -11.28 4.81 -1.09
N SER A 73 -11.47 3.48 -0.96
CA SER A 73 -12.42 2.88 0.00
C SER A 73 -11.98 2.98 1.46
N TYR A 74 -10.68 3.17 1.71
CA TYR A 74 -10.12 3.33 3.04
C TYR A 74 -10.39 4.73 3.61
N GLY A 75 -10.59 5.70 2.72
CA GLY A 75 -10.85 7.09 3.06
C GLY A 75 -9.59 7.96 3.06
N THR A 76 -9.79 9.27 3.11
CA THR A 76 -8.74 10.29 3.10
C THR A 76 -8.01 10.29 4.45
N GLY A 77 -6.71 10.00 4.45
CA GLY A 77 -5.90 9.94 5.67
C GLY A 77 -4.41 9.94 5.40
N ALA A 78 -3.62 9.42 6.34
CA ALA A 78 -2.19 9.24 6.17
C ALA A 78 -1.89 7.91 5.43
N LEU A 79 -1.00 7.95 4.45
CA LEU A 79 -0.44 6.78 3.77
C LEU A 79 1.08 6.79 3.96
N THR A 80 1.64 5.68 4.44
CA THR A 80 3.09 5.54 4.59
C THR A 80 3.67 4.78 3.41
N VAL A 81 4.50 5.43 2.59
CA VAL A 81 5.26 4.74 1.53
C VAL A 81 6.59 4.29 2.12
N VAL A 82 6.81 2.98 2.12
CA VAL A 82 8.06 2.37 2.58
C VAL A 82 8.91 2.03 1.36
N GLY A 83 10.10 2.62 1.31
CA GLY A 83 11.02 2.51 0.18
C GLY A 83 11.35 3.87 -0.43
N GLY A 84 12.58 4.00 -0.93
CA GLY A 84 13.06 5.21 -1.61
C GLY A 84 12.43 5.41 -3.00
N PRO A 85 12.76 6.53 -3.68
CA PRO A 85 12.27 6.84 -5.02
C PRO A 85 12.66 5.81 -6.09
N VAL A 86 13.67 4.97 -5.80
CA VAL A 86 14.07 3.86 -6.68
C VAL A 86 13.08 2.70 -6.59
N ALA A 87 12.45 2.48 -5.43
CA ALA A 87 11.49 1.40 -5.19
C ALA A 87 10.06 1.80 -5.54
N VAL A 88 9.66 3.01 -5.18
CA VAL A 88 8.37 3.63 -5.52
C VAL A 88 8.64 5.02 -6.07
N SER A 89 8.45 5.18 -7.38
CA SER A 89 8.87 6.39 -8.07
C SER A 89 7.99 7.59 -7.73
N PRO A 90 8.47 8.82 -7.95
CA PRO A 90 7.67 10.02 -7.75
C PRO A 90 6.34 10.02 -8.54
N ARG A 91 6.26 9.32 -9.67
CA ARG A 91 5.03 9.19 -10.47
C ARG A 91 3.91 8.51 -9.70
N VAL A 92 4.22 7.41 -9.00
CA VAL A 92 3.24 6.72 -8.12
C VAL A 92 2.79 7.65 -7.01
N ARG A 93 3.72 8.41 -6.42
CA ARG A 93 3.40 9.38 -5.37
C ARG A 93 2.43 10.44 -5.87
N CYS A 94 2.63 10.98 -7.08
CA CYS A 94 1.69 11.94 -7.68
C CYS A 94 0.31 11.33 -7.98
N GLN A 95 0.22 10.04 -8.33
CA GLN A 95 -1.07 9.36 -8.54
C GLN A 95 -1.88 9.19 -7.25
N ILE A 96 -1.23 9.28 -6.08
CA ILE A 96 -1.87 9.18 -4.77
C ILE A 96 -2.40 10.55 -4.28
N VAL A 97 -1.79 11.66 -4.72
CA VAL A 97 -2.05 13.03 -4.24
C VAL A 97 -3.46 13.53 -4.55
N THR A 98 -4.16 12.98 -5.53
CA THR A 98 -5.55 13.37 -5.84
C THR A 98 -6.57 12.98 -4.76
N GLY A 99 -6.18 12.28 -3.69
CA GLY A 99 -7.03 11.98 -2.53
C GLY A 99 -6.34 11.85 -1.16
N PHE A 100 -5.02 12.05 -1.05
CA PHE A 100 -4.26 11.89 0.21
C PHE A 100 -3.37 13.13 0.46
N GLN A 101 -3.31 13.61 1.71
CA GLN A 101 -2.36 14.66 2.08
C GLN A 101 -0.93 14.11 2.01
N TYR A 102 -0.19 14.51 0.99
CA TYR A 102 1.26 14.32 0.88
C TYR A 102 1.97 15.67 0.94
N SER A 103 3.03 15.75 1.75
CA SER A 103 3.84 16.95 1.96
C SER A 103 5.06 17.00 1.02
N PHE A 104 4.90 16.85 -0.29
CA PHE A 104 5.95 17.18 -1.28
C PHE A 104 5.30 17.53 -2.62
N LEU A 105 5.53 18.77 -3.11
CA LEU A 105 5.06 19.20 -4.43
C LEU A 105 5.64 18.29 -5.53
N CYS A 106 4.76 17.75 -6.38
CA CYS A 106 5.17 17.18 -7.66
C CYS A 106 5.86 18.29 -8.49
N PRO A 107 7.00 18.01 -9.16
CA PRO A 107 7.59 18.93 -10.12
C PRO A 107 6.73 19.09 -11.38
#